data_AF-A0A560GLJ0-F1
#
_entry.id   AF-A0A560GLJ0-F1
#
_cell.length_a   1.000
_cell.length_b   1.000
_cell.length_c   1.000
_cell.angle_alpha   90.00
_cell.angle_beta   90.00
_cell.angle_gamma   90.00
#
_symmetry.space_group_name_H-M   'P 1'
#
loop_
_entity.id
_entity.type
_entity.pdbx_description
1 polymer ?
#
loop_
_entity_poly.entity_id
_entity_poly.type
_entity_poly.pdbx_seq_one_letter_code
_entity_poly.pdbx_strand_id
1 'polypeptide(L)'
;MKRTAIAAAAALALGLGALTAQAQQAGGNACQFPTTPPPPSGDAGTFATYAWQMFIALNWTPQVGDRGVPDCTKPLGGSTSGTVWQTYKTVDEIFLPNAQNPGPWNSSLTPTLFKQTAKASTAVMKSTMGTVMQPVGGWLIDQAGNPTYYEIAANRVSYDYIVANGFYNANTVNAARNIAFPEGATEIKASWRILTAQDDMSRYLTLAATVETFDANGKPNGTKAATLGLVGLHIIVKAKGYPQWIWSTFEQVDNVTPAPNGKASYSDPNAKPSDVNQSPCQVGVLPCTPKPGKTFQTPDPLTRVTAIPSAVAAVNQQIQAQYGSTFVKYYELVGTQHPADPGDPGNPLGTPTPNLLANVTMESYLQPTSSCMACHSTAVSGPSRYKSDFSFLFIHAQAPKSGH
;
A
#
# COMPACT_ATOMS: atom_id res chain seq x y z
N MET A 1 6.61 14.82 -80.76
CA MET A 1 6.03 13.54 -80.32
C MET A 1 7.04 12.78 -79.47
N LYS A 2 6.81 12.68 -78.15
CA LYS A 2 6.97 11.47 -77.33
C LYS A 2 6.88 11.86 -75.85
N ARG A 3 6.06 11.10 -75.15
CA ARG A 3 5.58 11.28 -73.78
C ARG A 3 6.73 11.04 -72.79
N THR A 4 6.86 11.88 -71.76
CA THR A 4 7.79 11.65 -70.65
C THR A 4 6.99 11.33 -69.38
N ALA A 5 7.40 10.23 -68.74
CA ALA A 5 6.71 9.51 -67.67
C ALA A 5 6.62 10.28 -66.35
N ILE A 6 5.50 10.10 -65.64
CA ILE A 6 5.36 10.40 -64.21
C ILE A 6 5.51 9.06 -63.49
N ALA A 7 6.57 8.90 -62.70
CA ALA A 7 6.75 7.77 -61.81
C ALA A 7 5.93 7.99 -60.52
N ALA A 8 5.08 7.03 -60.20
CA ALA A 8 4.37 6.97 -58.93
C ALA A 8 5.25 6.29 -57.87
N ALA A 9 5.44 6.94 -56.73
CA ALA A 9 5.93 6.30 -55.51
C ALA A 9 4.75 6.16 -54.55
N ALA A 10 4.26 4.94 -54.37
CA ALA A 10 3.27 4.59 -53.36
C ALA A 10 3.99 4.42 -52.01
N ALA A 11 3.66 5.27 -51.04
CA ALA A 11 4.05 5.06 -49.65
C ALA A 11 2.95 4.26 -48.94
N LEU A 12 3.31 3.06 -48.48
CA LEU A 12 2.53 2.27 -47.54
C LEU A 12 2.41 3.04 -46.22
N ALA A 13 1.19 3.45 -45.86
CA ALA A 13 0.83 3.85 -44.51
C ALA A 13 -0.09 2.79 -43.91
N LEU A 14 0.52 1.75 -43.31
CA LEU A 14 -0.18 0.78 -42.47
C LEU A 14 0.61 0.66 -41.18
N GLY A 15 0.03 1.10 -40.06
CA GLY A 15 0.60 0.79 -38.73
C GLY A 15 0.41 1.77 -37.58
N LEU A 16 -0.47 2.78 -37.65
CA LEU A 16 -0.72 3.68 -36.51
C LEU A 16 -2.15 3.63 -35.95
N GLY A 17 -3.06 2.88 -36.58
CA GLY A 17 -4.48 2.84 -36.19
C GLY A 17 -4.85 1.85 -35.09
N ALA A 18 -3.96 0.92 -34.71
CA ALA A 18 -4.30 -0.16 -33.78
C ALA A 18 -3.97 0.15 -32.31
N LEU A 19 -3.08 1.11 -32.03
CA LEU A 19 -2.67 1.47 -30.67
C LEU A 19 -3.64 2.46 -29.98
N THR A 20 -4.54 3.08 -30.72
CA THR A 20 -5.53 4.02 -30.16
C THR A 20 -6.84 3.35 -29.72
N ALA A 21 -7.11 2.12 -30.18
CA ALA A 21 -8.38 1.44 -29.90
C ALA A 21 -8.48 0.80 -28.49
N GLN A 22 -7.34 0.51 -27.85
CA GLN A 22 -7.32 0.04 -26.44
C GLN A 22 -7.33 1.18 -25.41
N ALA A 23 -7.05 2.42 -25.82
CA ALA A 23 -7.11 3.60 -24.96
C ALA A 23 -8.56 4.12 -24.77
N GLN A 24 -9.51 3.71 -25.62
CA GLN A 24 -10.89 4.22 -25.60
C GLN A 24 -11.79 3.54 -24.54
N GLN A 25 -11.33 2.48 -23.86
CA GLN A 25 -12.04 1.91 -22.69
C GLN A 25 -11.67 2.58 -21.36
N ALA A 26 -10.74 3.54 -21.35
CA ALA A 26 -10.41 4.36 -20.18
C ALA A 26 -11.38 5.56 -19.98
N GLY A 27 -12.56 5.53 -20.61
CA GLY A 27 -13.63 6.51 -20.48
C GLY A 27 -14.78 6.10 -19.56
N GLY A 28 -14.62 5.01 -18.79
CA GLY A 28 -15.44 4.79 -17.59
C GLY A 28 -15.17 5.90 -16.59
N ASN A 29 -16.19 6.32 -15.84
CA ASN A 29 -16.10 7.39 -14.85
C ASN A 29 -14.92 7.10 -13.88
N ALA A 30 -13.77 7.76 -14.07
CA ALA A 30 -12.51 7.46 -13.36
C ALA A 30 -12.61 7.58 -11.82
N CYS A 31 -13.68 8.21 -11.36
CA CYS A 31 -14.11 8.27 -9.98
C CYS A 31 -14.58 6.91 -9.41
N GLN A 32 -15.07 5.99 -10.23
CA GLN A 32 -15.62 4.70 -9.82
C GLN A 32 -14.54 3.62 -9.76
N PHE A 33 -14.69 2.70 -8.81
CA PHE A 33 -13.82 1.53 -8.70
C PHE A 33 -13.97 0.60 -9.91
N PRO A 34 -12.87 0.06 -10.46
CA PRO A 34 -12.96 -0.96 -11.49
C PRO A 34 -13.59 -2.24 -10.94
N THR A 35 -14.63 -2.74 -11.59
CA THR A 35 -15.38 -3.95 -11.14
C THR A 35 -14.87 -5.25 -11.78
N THR A 36 -14.04 -5.14 -12.81
CA THR A 36 -13.53 -6.27 -13.58
C THR A 36 -12.01 -6.27 -13.47
N PRO A 37 -11.42 -7.22 -12.74
CA PRO A 37 -9.96 -7.34 -12.71
C PRO A 37 -9.44 -7.85 -14.07
N PRO A 38 -8.15 -7.62 -14.37
CA PRO A 38 -7.48 -8.31 -15.46
C PRO A 38 -7.61 -9.83 -15.34
N PRO A 39 -7.57 -10.60 -16.45
CA PRO A 39 -7.48 -12.05 -16.36
C PRO A 39 -6.09 -12.48 -15.83
N PRO A 40 -5.94 -13.72 -15.32
CA PRO A 40 -4.65 -14.20 -14.79
C PRO A 40 -3.52 -14.22 -15.82
N SER A 41 -3.86 -14.33 -17.11
CA SER A 41 -2.93 -14.25 -18.24
C SER A 41 -2.59 -12.82 -18.67
N GLY A 42 -3.15 -11.80 -18.00
CA GLY A 42 -2.90 -10.39 -18.29
C GLY A 42 -1.44 -10.02 -18.07
N ASP A 43 -0.93 -9.09 -18.87
CA ASP A 43 0.43 -8.59 -18.73
C ASP A 43 0.54 -7.52 -17.63
N ALA A 44 1.78 -7.17 -17.27
CA ALA A 44 2.06 -6.17 -16.24
C ALA A 44 1.44 -4.80 -16.53
N GLY A 45 1.27 -4.42 -17.81
CA GLY A 45 0.63 -3.16 -18.21
C GLY A 45 -0.89 -3.15 -17.95
N THR A 46 -1.54 -4.27 -18.19
CA THR A 46 -2.97 -4.47 -17.92
C THR A 46 -3.25 -4.41 -16.42
N PHE A 47 -2.44 -5.09 -15.61
CA PHE A 47 -2.53 -4.99 -14.15
C PHE A 47 -2.16 -3.59 -13.64
N ALA A 48 -1.20 -2.91 -14.26
CA ALA A 48 -0.87 -1.53 -13.93
C ALA A 48 -2.03 -0.57 -14.17
N THR A 49 -2.75 -0.74 -15.28
CA THR A 49 -3.94 0.07 -15.60
C THR A 49 -5.02 -0.13 -14.54
N TYR A 50 -5.30 -1.38 -14.17
CA TYR A 50 -6.27 -1.70 -13.11
C TYR A 50 -5.85 -1.10 -11.75
N ALA A 51 -4.57 -1.22 -11.38
CA ALA A 51 -4.04 -0.66 -10.15
C ALA A 51 -4.16 0.87 -10.12
N TRP A 52 -3.88 1.56 -11.23
CA TRP A 52 -4.07 3.01 -11.33
C TRP A 52 -5.54 3.42 -11.24
N GLN A 53 -6.46 2.68 -11.86
CA GLN A 53 -7.89 2.92 -11.71
C GLN A 53 -8.33 2.81 -10.23
N MET A 54 -7.84 1.78 -9.51
CA MET A 54 -8.04 1.66 -8.07
C MET A 54 -7.45 2.86 -7.32
N PHE A 55 -6.20 3.25 -7.59
CA PHE A 55 -5.54 4.38 -6.93
C PHE A 55 -6.32 5.69 -7.11
N ILE A 56 -6.80 5.98 -8.33
CA ILE A 56 -7.57 7.19 -8.61
C ILE A 56 -8.91 7.18 -7.85
N ALA A 57 -9.66 6.08 -7.91
CA ALA A 57 -10.94 5.96 -7.20
C ALA A 57 -10.78 6.08 -5.67
N LEU A 58 -9.75 5.43 -5.10
CA LEU A 58 -9.42 5.50 -3.68
C LEU A 58 -9.05 6.93 -3.24
N ASN A 59 -8.42 7.70 -4.12
CA ASN A 59 -7.99 9.06 -3.80
C ASN A 59 -8.99 10.14 -4.24
N TRP A 60 -10.17 9.74 -4.70
CA TRP A 60 -11.25 10.66 -5.02
C TRP A 60 -11.77 11.37 -3.76
N THR A 61 -12.47 12.48 -3.93
CA THR A 61 -13.19 13.12 -2.82
C THR A 61 -14.29 12.17 -2.34
N PRO A 62 -14.39 11.88 -1.03
CA PRO A 62 -15.42 11.00 -0.49
C PRO A 62 -16.79 11.68 -0.43
N GLN A 63 -17.84 10.86 -0.55
CA GLN A 63 -19.21 11.26 -0.25
C GLN A 63 -19.38 11.52 1.25
N VAL A 64 -19.97 12.65 1.60
CA VAL A 64 -20.21 13.02 3.01
C VAL A 64 -21.20 12.04 3.63
N GLY A 65 -20.81 11.44 4.76
CA GLY A 65 -21.66 10.53 5.53
C GLY A 65 -21.69 9.09 5.03
N ASP A 66 -21.04 8.77 3.91
CA ASP A 66 -20.92 7.40 3.41
C ASP A 66 -19.46 7.04 3.13
N ARG A 67 -18.83 6.40 4.12
CA ARG A 67 -17.42 6.03 4.06
C ARG A 67 -17.17 5.06 2.91
N GLY A 68 -16.09 5.28 2.19
CA GLY A 68 -15.64 4.42 1.10
C GLY A 68 -16.37 4.63 -0.23
N VAL A 69 -17.24 5.63 -0.32
CA VAL A 69 -17.96 5.96 -1.55
C VAL A 69 -17.38 7.24 -2.15
N PRO A 70 -16.96 7.25 -3.43
CA PRO A 70 -16.47 8.45 -4.10
C PRO A 70 -17.63 9.38 -4.51
N ASP A 71 -17.47 10.68 -4.28
CA ASP A 71 -18.37 11.72 -4.80
C ASP A 71 -17.87 12.19 -6.17
N CYS A 72 -18.45 11.63 -7.24
CA CYS A 72 -18.05 11.97 -8.61
C CYS A 72 -18.45 13.37 -9.07
N THR A 73 -19.16 14.14 -8.24
CA THR A 73 -19.43 15.55 -8.50
C THR A 73 -18.28 16.46 -8.03
N LYS A 74 -17.31 15.89 -7.30
CA LYS A 74 -16.17 16.60 -6.72
C LYS A 74 -14.86 16.24 -7.42
N PRO A 75 -13.84 17.10 -7.36
CA PRO A 75 -12.54 16.80 -7.94
C PRO A 75 -11.77 15.74 -7.14
N LEU A 76 -10.81 15.09 -7.81
CA LEU A 76 -9.80 14.24 -7.20
C LEU A 76 -8.97 15.00 -6.16
N GLY A 77 -8.72 14.42 -4.98
CA GLY A 77 -7.82 14.97 -3.96
C GLY A 77 -8.21 16.35 -3.36
N GLY A 78 -9.43 16.83 -3.59
CA GLY A 78 -9.84 18.21 -3.34
C GLY A 78 -10.62 18.46 -2.05
N SER A 79 -10.56 17.56 -1.05
CA SER A 79 -11.41 17.67 0.14
C SER A 79 -10.62 17.83 1.43
N THR A 80 -11.06 18.75 2.29
CA THR A 80 -10.64 18.85 3.69
C THR A 80 -11.05 17.62 4.51
N SER A 81 -11.95 16.79 4.00
CA SER A 81 -12.40 15.53 4.60
C SER A 81 -11.51 14.33 4.22
N GLY A 82 -10.40 14.57 3.51
CA GLY A 82 -9.51 13.51 3.01
C GLY A 82 -10.01 12.86 1.73
N THR A 83 -9.57 11.64 1.47
CA THR A 83 -9.92 10.83 0.30
C THR A 83 -10.82 9.65 0.66
N VAL A 84 -11.41 9.00 -0.35
CA VAL A 84 -12.26 7.80 -0.17
C VAL A 84 -11.63 6.77 0.77
N TRP A 85 -10.37 6.38 0.53
CA TRP A 85 -9.73 5.37 1.36
C TRP A 85 -9.42 5.86 2.78
N GLN A 86 -9.16 7.15 2.96
CA GLN A 86 -8.97 7.75 4.29
C GLN A 86 -10.26 7.75 5.13
N THR A 87 -11.41 7.45 4.52
CA THR A 87 -12.67 7.24 5.25
C THR A 87 -12.92 5.78 5.63
N TYR A 88 -12.13 4.82 5.14
CA TYR A 88 -12.21 3.42 5.57
C TYR A 88 -11.95 3.29 7.07
N LYS A 89 -12.38 2.17 7.68
CA LYS A 89 -12.08 1.92 9.09
C LYS A 89 -10.66 1.40 9.23
N THR A 90 -9.90 2.06 10.09
CA THR A 90 -8.54 1.63 10.49
C THR A 90 -8.58 0.40 11.38
N VAL A 91 -7.47 -0.32 11.53
CA VAL A 91 -7.39 -1.44 12.49
C VAL A 91 -7.76 -1.03 13.93
N ASP A 92 -7.43 0.20 14.34
CA ASP A 92 -7.77 0.74 15.67
C ASP A 92 -9.28 1.04 15.80
N GLU A 93 -9.99 1.26 14.69
CA GLU A 93 -11.47 1.40 14.68
C GLU A 93 -12.20 0.05 14.54
N ILE A 94 -11.54 -0.99 14.04
CA ILE A 94 -12.14 -2.33 13.85
C ILE A 94 -11.93 -3.21 15.10
N PHE A 95 -10.70 -3.22 15.63
CA PHE A 95 -10.28 -4.11 16.71
C PHE A 95 -10.16 -3.35 18.03
N LEU A 96 -11.32 -2.99 18.57
CA LEU A 96 -11.40 -2.22 19.81
C LEU A 96 -10.90 -3.01 21.03
N PRO A 97 -10.38 -2.32 22.07
CA PRO A 97 -9.97 -2.96 23.32
C PRO A 97 -11.05 -3.85 23.92
N ASN A 98 -10.63 -4.97 24.51
CA ASN A 98 -11.54 -5.95 25.15
C ASN A 98 -12.58 -6.54 24.19
N ALA A 99 -12.27 -6.66 22.89
CA ALA A 99 -13.17 -7.22 21.87
C ALA A 99 -14.51 -6.47 21.78
N GLN A 100 -14.53 -5.16 22.04
CA GLN A 100 -15.75 -4.38 21.91
C GLN A 100 -16.24 -4.38 20.45
N ASN A 101 -17.56 -4.38 20.27
CA ASN A 101 -18.17 -4.26 18.95
C ASN A 101 -17.83 -2.87 18.37
N PRO A 102 -17.22 -2.79 17.17
CA PRO A 102 -16.81 -1.52 16.55
C PRO A 102 -17.98 -0.64 16.06
N GLY A 103 -19.22 -1.14 16.17
CA GLY A 103 -20.44 -0.40 15.85
C GLY A 103 -20.79 -0.43 14.36
N PRO A 104 -21.60 0.51 13.87
CA PRO A 104 -21.94 0.60 12.44
C PRO A 104 -20.76 1.14 11.61
N TRP A 105 -20.73 0.82 10.32
CA TRP A 105 -19.71 1.28 9.37
C TRP A 105 -19.51 2.81 9.39
N ASN A 106 -20.59 3.58 9.34
CA ASN A 106 -20.56 5.05 9.30
C ASN A 106 -20.50 5.70 10.71
N SER A 107 -20.05 5.00 11.75
CA SER A 107 -19.85 5.61 13.08
C SER A 107 -18.76 6.71 13.04
N SER A 108 -18.92 7.73 13.91
CA SER A 108 -18.02 8.88 13.99
C SER A 108 -16.57 8.47 14.23
N LEU A 109 -15.66 9.13 13.53
CA LEU A 109 -14.21 8.97 13.68
C LEU A 109 -13.79 9.31 15.12
N THR A 110 -13.08 8.39 15.78
CA THR A 110 -12.11 8.81 16.79
C THR A 110 -11.02 9.62 16.08
N PRO A 111 -10.53 10.74 16.65
CA PRO A 111 -9.43 11.49 16.06
C PRO A 111 -8.26 10.57 15.72
N THR A 112 -7.75 10.63 14.49
CA THR A 112 -6.70 9.76 14.00
C THR A 112 -5.39 10.05 14.75
N LEU A 113 -5.11 9.25 15.78
CA LEU A 113 -3.80 9.19 16.41
C LEU A 113 -2.95 8.21 15.61
N PHE A 114 -1.99 8.72 14.84
CA PHE A 114 -0.99 7.92 14.17
C PHE A 114 0.05 7.47 15.20
N LYS A 115 -0.13 6.25 15.69
CA LYS A 115 0.90 5.55 16.47
C LYS A 115 1.95 5.02 15.50
N GLN A 116 3.23 5.02 15.89
CA GLN A 116 4.21 4.30 15.10
C GLN A 116 3.99 2.81 15.37
N THR A 117 3.25 2.16 14.48
CA THR A 117 3.23 0.71 14.44
C THR A 117 4.47 0.27 13.66
N ALA A 118 5.21 -0.71 14.18
CA ALA A 118 6.31 -1.31 13.44
C ALA A 118 5.84 -1.71 12.02
N LYS A 119 6.75 -1.65 11.02
CA LYS A 119 6.49 -2.02 9.60
C LYS A 119 5.73 -3.36 9.44
N ALA A 120 5.84 -4.24 10.43
CA ALA A 120 4.93 -5.33 10.74
C ALA A 120 4.73 -5.26 12.25
N SER A 121 3.48 -5.35 12.72
CA SER A 121 3.22 -5.34 14.15
C SER A 121 4.06 -6.41 14.84
N THR A 122 4.55 -6.12 16.04
CA THR A 122 5.29 -7.07 16.88
C THR A 122 4.53 -8.39 17.10
N ALA A 123 3.23 -8.42 16.84
CA ALA A 123 2.37 -9.61 16.83
C ALA A 123 2.71 -10.61 15.70
N VAL A 124 3.07 -10.15 14.50
CA VAL A 124 3.48 -11.04 13.37
C VAL A 124 4.71 -11.88 13.74
N MET A 125 5.56 -11.37 14.64
CA MET A 125 6.82 -12.01 15.01
C MET A 125 6.70 -13.02 16.16
N LYS A 126 5.61 -13.01 16.94
CA LYS A 126 5.39 -14.01 18.00
C LYS A 126 4.69 -15.29 17.51
N SER A 127 3.96 -15.24 16.40
CA SER A 127 3.06 -16.33 15.99
C SER A 127 3.60 -17.30 14.93
N THR A 128 4.74 -17.02 14.30
CA THR A 128 5.13 -17.75 13.07
C THR A 128 6.50 -18.43 13.20
N MET A 129 6.44 -19.73 13.48
CA MET A 129 7.42 -20.81 13.25
C MET A 129 8.83 -20.42 12.79
N GLY A 130 9.82 -20.66 13.66
CA GLY A 130 11.05 -21.47 13.43
C GLY A 130 12.06 -21.11 12.34
N THR A 131 11.74 -20.34 11.31
CA THR A 131 12.64 -20.06 10.19
C THR A 131 12.51 -18.60 9.74
N VAL A 132 13.31 -17.74 10.38
CA VAL A 132 13.89 -16.50 9.83
C VAL A 132 12.98 -15.68 8.89
N MET A 133 11.86 -15.17 9.40
CA MET A 133 11.38 -13.86 8.94
C MET A 133 12.04 -12.80 9.82
N GLN A 134 13.21 -12.35 9.34
CA GLN A 134 13.96 -11.20 9.84
C GLN A 134 13.01 -10.00 10.00
N PRO A 135 13.23 -9.10 10.97
CA PRO A 135 12.23 -8.12 11.38
C PRO A 135 11.70 -7.33 10.19
N VAL A 136 10.47 -7.62 9.76
CA VAL A 136 9.67 -6.76 8.88
C VAL A 136 9.24 -5.50 9.66
N GLY A 137 9.96 -5.08 10.70
CA GLY A 137 9.47 -4.16 11.75
C GLY A 137 10.53 -3.21 12.30
N GLY A 138 11.53 -2.85 11.49
CA GLY A 138 12.53 -1.85 11.85
C GLY A 138 11.98 -0.43 11.79
N TRP A 139 12.68 0.51 12.42
CA TRP A 139 12.46 1.94 12.24
C TRP A 139 12.57 2.32 10.76
N LEU A 140 12.02 3.47 10.41
CA LEU A 140 12.33 4.12 9.14
C LEU A 140 12.36 5.62 9.38
N ILE A 141 13.56 6.16 9.41
CA ILE A 141 13.82 7.56 9.63
C ILE A 141 14.14 8.21 8.30
N ASP A 142 13.39 9.24 7.93
CA ASP A 142 13.61 9.99 6.70
C ASP A 142 14.89 10.86 6.77
N GLN A 143 15.27 11.46 5.64
CA GLN A 143 16.46 12.31 5.56
C GLN A 143 16.34 13.64 6.34
N ALA A 144 15.15 13.94 6.89
CA ALA A 144 14.91 15.04 7.81
C ALA A 144 14.97 14.60 9.29
N GLY A 145 15.28 13.33 9.58
CA GLY A 145 15.37 12.80 10.94
C GLY A 145 14.01 12.47 11.57
N ASN A 146 12.94 12.40 10.79
CA ASN A 146 11.60 12.10 11.27
C ASN A 146 11.23 10.62 11.06
N PRO A 147 10.48 10.00 11.99
CA PRO A 147 9.97 8.66 11.79
C PRO A 147 8.89 8.62 10.70
N THR A 148 8.85 7.48 10.02
CA THR A 148 7.74 7.11 9.12
C THR A 148 6.66 6.39 9.90
N TYR A 149 5.42 6.81 9.71
CA TYR A 149 4.23 6.25 10.33
C TYR A 149 3.51 5.32 9.35
N TYR A 150 2.81 4.33 9.89
CA TYR A 150 2.08 3.35 9.09
C TYR A 150 0.63 3.31 9.51
N GLU A 151 -0.24 3.02 8.55
CA GLU A 151 -1.67 2.90 8.74
C GLU A 151 -2.19 1.70 7.97
N ILE A 152 -3.13 0.97 8.56
CA ILE A 152 -3.84 -0.11 7.90
C ILE A 152 -5.34 0.17 8.01
N ALA A 153 -6.03 0.13 6.88
CA ALA A 153 -7.47 0.36 6.79
C ALA A 153 -8.14 -0.67 5.90
N ALA A 154 -9.40 -0.96 6.17
CA ALA A 154 -10.17 -1.95 5.43
C ALA A 154 -11.50 -1.36 4.94
N ASN A 155 -11.90 -1.71 3.71
CA ASN A 155 -13.15 -1.23 3.14
C ASN A 155 -14.38 -1.85 3.84
N ARG A 156 -15.56 -1.37 3.44
CA ARG A 156 -16.84 -1.84 4.00
C ARG A 156 -17.04 -3.35 3.87
N VAL A 157 -16.64 -3.93 2.74
CA VAL A 157 -16.79 -5.37 2.48
C VAL A 157 -15.98 -6.19 3.48
N SER A 158 -14.73 -5.81 3.72
CA SER A 158 -13.89 -6.43 4.76
C SER A 158 -14.48 -6.21 6.15
N TYR A 159 -14.93 -5.00 6.46
CA TYR A 159 -15.53 -4.65 7.75
C TYR A 159 -16.78 -5.47 8.07
N ASP A 160 -17.73 -5.50 7.14
CA ASP A 160 -19.01 -6.21 7.31
C ASP A 160 -18.75 -7.70 7.52
N TYR A 161 -17.78 -8.29 6.80
CA TYR A 161 -17.35 -9.67 7.02
C TYR A 161 -16.77 -9.90 8.43
N ILE A 162 -15.89 -9.01 8.89
CA ILE A 162 -15.29 -9.10 10.24
C ILE A 162 -16.37 -9.01 11.32
N VAL A 163 -17.29 -8.04 11.20
CA VAL A 163 -18.35 -7.81 12.20
C VAL A 163 -19.38 -8.93 12.18
N ALA A 164 -19.86 -9.36 11.02
CA ALA A 164 -20.87 -10.40 10.89
C ALA A 164 -20.42 -11.75 11.49
N ASN A 165 -19.12 -12.04 11.44
CA ASN A 165 -18.55 -13.27 12.01
C ASN A 165 -18.00 -13.09 13.44
N GLY A 166 -18.09 -11.89 14.02
CA GLY A 166 -17.50 -11.59 15.32
C GLY A 166 -15.98 -11.70 15.36
N PHE A 167 -15.30 -11.58 14.22
CA PHE A 167 -13.84 -11.75 14.11
C PHE A 167 -13.02 -10.57 14.64
N TYR A 168 -13.69 -9.49 15.07
CA TYR A 168 -13.04 -8.45 15.90
C TYR A 168 -12.67 -8.96 17.31
N ASN A 169 -13.22 -10.10 17.73
CA ASN A 169 -12.91 -10.79 18.98
C ASN A 169 -11.87 -11.89 18.76
N ALA A 170 -10.72 -11.80 19.43
CA ALA A 170 -9.63 -12.76 19.30
C ALA A 170 -10.05 -14.21 19.59
N ASN A 171 -10.90 -14.45 20.60
CA ASN A 171 -11.35 -15.80 20.94
C ASN A 171 -12.14 -16.42 19.78
N THR A 172 -12.97 -15.63 19.12
CA THR A 172 -13.78 -16.07 17.98
C THR A 172 -12.90 -16.37 16.77
N VAL A 173 -12.05 -15.42 16.36
CA VAL A 173 -11.24 -15.59 15.15
C VAL A 173 -10.13 -16.64 15.33
N ASN A 174 -9.59 -16.82 16.54
CA ASN A 174 -8.61 -17.88 16.81
C ASN A 174 -9.22 -19.28 16.78
N ALA A 175 -10.53 -19.42 17.05
CA ALA A 175 -11.26 -20.67 16.94
C ALA A 175 -11.77 -20.96 15.52
N ALA A 176 -11.74 -19.96 14.63
CA ALA A 176 -12.23 -20.09 13.26
C ALA A 176 -11.37 -21.07 12.45
N ARG A 177 -12.03 -21.96 11.72
CA ARG A 177 -11.37 -22.97 10.85
C ARG A 177 -11.37 -22.58 9.38
N ASN A 178 -12.26 -21.68 9.00
CA ASN A 178 -12.42 -21.19 7.65
C ASN A 178 -12.62 -19.68 7.70
N ILE A 179 -11.58 -18.95 7.32
CA ILE A 179 -11.65 -17.52 7.07
C ILE A 179 -11.53 -17.38 5.55
N ALA A 180 -12.51 -16.76 4.92
CA ALA A 180 -12.55 -16.51 3.48
C ALA A 180 -13.25 -15.16 3.25
N PHE A 181 -12.48 -14.11 2.95
CA PHE A 181 -13.05 -12.81 2.66
C PHE A 181 -13.87 -12.85 1.36
N PRO A 182 -14.99 -12.13 1.30
CA PRO A 182 -15.80 -12.04 0.10
C PRO A 182 -15.11 -11.22 -1.00
N GLU A 183 -15.53 -11.44 -2.25
CA GLU A 183 -15.11 -10.61 -3.39
C GLU A 183 -15.38 -9.13 -3.12
N GLY A 184 -14.43 -8.27 -3.51
CA GLY A 184 -14.47 -6.83 -3.25
C GLY A 184 -13.89 -6.43 -1.90
N ALA A 185 -13.52 -7.36 -1.02
CA ALA A 185 -12.74 -7.05 0.17
C ALA A 185 -11.44 -6.35 -0.24
N THR A 186 -11.16 -5.21 0.38
CA THR A 186 -9.96 -4.40 0.10
C THR A 186 -9.30 -4.00 1.41
N GLU A 187 -7.99 -4.11 1.45
CA GLU A 187 -7.17 -3.59 2.54
C GLU A 187 -6.13 -2.64 1.98
N ILE A 188 -5.88 -1.58 2.73
CA ILE A 188 -4.91 -0.54 2.43
C ILE A 188 -3.85 -0.57 3.51
N LYS A 189 -2.58 -0.48 3.12
CA LYS A 189 -1.49 -0.16 4.04
C LYS A 189 -0.71 1.03 3.51
N ALA A 190 -0.60 2.07 4.30
CA ALA A 190 0.04 3.33 3.92
C ALA A 190 1.28 3.60 4.77
N SER A 191 2.28 4.27 4.19
CA SER A 191 3.40 4.89 4.90
C SER A 191 3.32 6.40 4.71
N TRP A 192 3.58 7.09 5.81
CA TRP A 192 3.41 8.53 5.94
C TRP A 192 4.68 9.13 6.53
N ARG A 193 5.20 10.19 5.93
CA ARG A 193 6.28 10.99 6.51
C ARG A 193 5.78 12.35 6.99
N ILE A 194 6.45 12.93 7.98
CA ILE A 194 6.18 14.30 8.42
C ILE A 194 6.73 15.25 7.34
N LEU A 195 5.88 16.14 6.84
CA LEU A 195 6.31 17.23 5.96
C LEU A 195 6.79 18.42 6.79
N THR A 196 7.92 18.99 6.41
CA THR A 196 8.52 20.16 7.04
C THR A 196 8.39 21.40 6.15
N ALA A 197 8.84 22.56 6.65
CA ALA A 197 8.86 23.80 5.86
C ALA A 197 9.80 23.74 4.64
N GLN A 198 10.63 22.69 4.52
CA GLN A 198 11.53 22.47 3.38
C GLN A 198 10.88 21.62 2.28
N ASP A 199 9.75 20.97 2.56
CA ASP A 199 9.05 20.14 1.59
C ASP A 199 8.06 20.97 0.75
N ASP A 200 7.98 20.67 -0.55
CA ASP A 200 6.90 21.17 -1.41
C ASP A 200 5.65 20.29 -1.22
N MET A 201 4.76 20.74 -0.33
CA MET A 201 3.53 20.01 0.03
C MET A 201 2.61 19.75 -1.17
N SER A 202 2.68 20.55 -2.24
CA SER A 202 1.85 20.36 -3.43
C SER A 202 2.18 19.06 -4.19
N ARG A 203 3.32 18.43 -3.85
CA ARG A 203 3.77 17.18 -4.43
C ARG A 203 3.24 15.93 -3.72
N TYR A 204 2.49 16.10 -2.63
CA TYR A 204 2.04 15.00 -1.79
C TYR A 204 0.51 14.97 -1.70
N LEU A 205 -0.03 13.78 -1.55
CA LEU A 205 -1.31 13.64 -0.85
C LEU A 205 -1.06 13.88 0.64
N THR A 206 -1.72 14.89 1.20
CA THR A 206 -1.46 15.33 2.58
C THR A 206 -2.56 14.94 3.56
N LEU A 207 -2.19 14.76 4.83
CA LEU A 207 -3.11 14.52 5.93
C LEU A 207 -2.68 15.30 7.18
N ALA A 208 -3.60 16.06 7.77
CA ALA A 208 -3.38 16.64 9.10
C ALA A 208 -3.67 15.57 10.16
N ALA A 209 -2.73 15.34 11.08
CA ALA A 209 -2.80 14.26 12.05
C ALA A 209 -2.18 14.63 13.39
N THR A 210 -2.55 13.89 14.44
CA THR A 210 -1.76 13.80 15.67
C THR A 210 -0.87 12.57 15.56
N VAL A 211 0.43 12.75 15.77
CA VAL A 211 1.44 11.68 15.66
C VAL A 211 2.13 11.45 16.98
N GLU A 212 2.50 10.20 17.26
CA GLU A 212 3.33 9.84 18.41
C GLU A 212 4.75 10.40 18.28
N THR A 213 5.34 10.88 19.39
CA THR A 213 6.73 11.36 19.45
C THR A 213 7.60 10.42 20.25
N PHE A 214 8.91 10.44 19.99
CA PHE A 214 9.86 9.46 20.52
C PHE A 214 11.14 10.12 21.02
N ASP A 215 11.80 9.49 21.99
CA ASP A 215 13.16 9.83 22.40
C ASP A 215 14.22 9.26 21.44
N ALA A 216 15.51 9.44 21.76
CA ALA A 216 16.62 8.96 20.92
C ALA A 216 16.70 7.43 20.78
N ASN A 217 16.08 6.70 21.70
CA ASN A 217 16.03 5.24 21.73
C ASN A 217 14.72 4.71 21.14
N GLY A 218 13.88 5.56 20.55
CA GLY A 218 12.61 5.17 19.96
C GLY A 218 11.54 4.80 20.99
N LYS A 219 11.68 5.26 22.24
CA LYS A 219 10.64 5.11 23.25
C LYS A 219 9.61 6.23 23.09
N PRO A 220 8.30 5.92 23.02
CA PRO A 220 7.25 6.94 23.02
C PRO A 220 7.40 7.89 24.21
N ASN A 221 7.32 9.20 23.96
CA ASN A 221 7.44 10.24 24.98
C ASN A 221 6.33 11.31 24.91
N GLY A 222 5.39 11.19 23.98
CA GLY A 222 4.30 12.15 23.81
C GLY A 222 3.62 12.05 22.45
N THR A 223 2.90 13.10 22.10
CA THR A 223 2.29 13.27 20.78
C THR A 223 2.44 14.71 20.31
N LYS A 224 2.37 14.95 19.00
CA LYS A 224 2.34 16.30 18.41
C LYS A 224 1.41 16.35 17.21
N ALA A 225 0.87 17.53 16.90
CA ALA A 225 0.23 17.76 15.60
C ALA A 225 1.30 17.78 14.49
N ALA A 226 0.99 17.20 13.34
CA ALA A 226 1.85 17.20 12.16
C ALA A 226 1.02 17.19 10.88
N THR A 227 1.62 17.67 9.79
CA THR A 227 1.11 17.38 8.45
C THR A 227 1.93 16.24 7.86
N LEU A 228 1.24 15.20 7.43
CA LEU A 228 1.82 14.00 6.85
C LEU A 228 1.69 14.04 5.32
N GLY A 229 2.68 13.49 4.62
CA GLY A 229 2.66 13.23 3.19
C GLY A 229 2.73 11.73 2.91
N LEU A 230 1.86 11.23 2.04
CA LEU A 230 1.84 9.82 1.66
C LEU A 230 3.11 9.49 0.87
N VAL A 231 3.88 8.50 1.32
CA VAL A 231 5.13 8.08 0.68
C VAL A 231 5.08 6.66 0.13
N GLY A 232 4.15 5.83 0.59
CA GLY A 232 3.94 4.50 0.05
C GLY A 232 2.52 4.01 0.32
N LEU A 233 1.97 3.24 -0.62
CA LEU A 233 0.60 2.74 -0.53
C LEU A 233 0.50 1.35 -1.13
N HIS A 234 0.10 0.39 -0.30
CA HIS A 234 -0.31 -0.94 -0.73
C HIS A 234 -1.82 -0.94 -0.87
N ILE A 235 -2.30 -1.44 -2.01
CA ILE A 235 -3.70 -1.71 -2.28
C ILE A 235 -3.82 -3.21 -2.54
N ILE A 236 -4.51 -3.92 -1.66
CA ILE A 236 -4.73 -5.36 -1.82
C ILE A 236 -6.23 -5.62 -1.94
N VAL A 237 -6.62 -6.42 -2.93
CA VAL A 237 -8.03 -6.66 -3.25
C VAL A 237 -8.32 -8.14 -3.49
N LYS A 238 -9.38 -8.64 -2.86
CA LYS A 238 -10.02 -9.93 -3.19
C LYS A 238 -10.85 -9.74 -4.45
N ALA A 239 -10.19 -9.77 -5.59
CA ALA A 239 -10.82 -9.45 -6.86
C ALA A 239 -11.79 -10.56 -7.31
N LYS A 240 -12.83 -10.18 -8.07
CA LYS A 240 -13.81 -11.12 -8.60
C LYS A 240 -13.12 -12.21 -9.44
N GLY A 241 -13.43 -13.47 -9.18
CA GLY A 241 -12.85 -14.60 -9.90
C GLY A 241 -11.42 -14.99 -9.49
N TYR A 242 -10.88 -14.40 -8.41
CA TYR A 242 -9.59 -14.77 -7.83
C TYR A 242 -9.79 -15.43 -6.45
N PRO A 243 -9.38 -16.70 -6.25
CA PRO A 243 -9.37 -17.32 -4.92
C PRO A 243 -8.31 -16.73 -4.00
N GLN A 244 -7.22 -16.18 -4.54
CA GLN A 244 -6.25 -15.38 -3.80
C GLN A 244 -6.54 -13.88 -3.98
N TRP A 245 -5.60 -13.00 -3.62
CA TRP A 245 -5.74 -11.56 -3.74
C TRP A 245 -4.89 -11.02 -4.90
N ILE A 246 -5.02 -9.72 -5.19
CA ILE A 246 -4.14 -8.96 -6.07
C ILE A 246 -3.50 -7.85 -5.23
N TRP A 247 -2.17 -7.70 -5.30
CA TRP A 247 -1.40 -6.73 -4.52
C TRP A 247 -0.78 -5.68 -5.42
N SER A 248 -1.10 -4.41 -5.24
CA SER A 248 -0.48 -3.30 -5.97
C SER A 248 0.25 -2.38 -5.01
N THR A 249 1.44 -1.89 -5.40
CA THR A 249 2.24 -1.01 -4.53
C THR A 249 2.72 0.26 -5.22
N PHE A 250 2.37 1.40 -4.63
CA PHE A 250 2.67 2.73 -5.12
C PHE A 250 3.72 3.40 -4.24
N GLU A 251 4.59 4.18 -4.86
CA GLU A 251 5.59 5.02 -4.20
C GLU A 251 5.38 6.48 -4.58
N GLN A 252 5.76 7.37 -3.66
CA GLN A 252 5.94 8.78 -4.00
C GLN A 252 7.31 8.93 -4.71
N VAL A 253 7.34 9.66 -5.83
CA VAL A 253 8.49 9.70 -6.76
C VAL A 253 9.78 10.26 -6.13
N ASP A 254 9.64 11.07 -5.09
CA ASP A 254 10.73 11.71 -4.36
C ASP A 254 11.29 10.84 -3.22
N ASN A 255 10.85 9.58 -3.09
CA ASN A 255 11.36 8.69 -2.04
C ASN A 255 12.85 8.42 -2.17
N VAL A 256 13.30 8.00 -3.36
CA VAL A 256 14.70 7.66 -3.64
C VAL A 256 15.32 8.48 -4.76
N THR A 257 14.50 9.22 -5.50
CA THR A 257 14.96 10.21 -6.49
C THR A 257 14.72 11.59 -5.88
N PRO A 258 15.65 12.55 -5.95
CA PRO A 258 15.38 13.88 -5.41
C PRO A 258 14.35 14.64 -6.24
N ALA A 259 13.48 15.40 -5.58
CA ALA A 259 12.67 16.42 -6.25
C ALA A 259 13.58 17.45 -6.96
N PRO A 260 13.11 18.14 -8.01
CA PRO A 260 13.87 19.25 -8.60
C PRO A 260 14.23 20.29 -7.53
N ASN A 261 15.54 20.50 -7.29
CA ASN A 261 16.09 21.37 -6.24
C ASN A 261 15.81 20.92 -4.79
N GLY A 262 15.34 19.70 -4.58
CA GLY A 262 15.10 19.10 -3.26
C GLY A 262 16.06 17.95 -2.94
N LYS A 263 15.87 17.35 -1.77
CA LYS A 263 16.49 16.08 -1.39
C LYS A 263 15.48 14.95 -1.56
N ALA A 264 15.95 13.74 -1.80
CA ALA A 264 15.09 12.56 -1.70
C ALA A 264 14.65 12.36 -0.25
N SER A 265 13.44 11.85 -0.04
CA SER A 265 12.90 11.62 1.31
C SER A 265 13.70 10.57 2.09
N TYR A 266 14.22 9.55 1.39
CA TYR A 266 14.90 8.41 2.02
C TYR A 266 16.26 8.08 1.39
N SER A 267 16.73 8.78 0.35
CA SER A 267 18.04 8.49 -0.24
C SER A 267 19.09 9.53 0.13
N ASP A 268 20.31 9.07 0.43
CA ASP A 268 21.49 9.90 0.62
C ASP A 268 22.57 9.47 -0.38
N PRO A 269 22.96 10.34 -1.34
CA PRO A 269 24.00 10.02 -2.32
C PRO A 269 25.40 9.84 -1.70
N ASN A 270 25.61 10.28 -0.46
CA ASN A 270 26.88 10.13 0.26
C ASN A 270 26.88 8.93 1.22
N ALA A 271 25.79 8.17 1.31
CA ALA A 271 25.72 7.00 2.16
C ALA A 271 26.73 5.94 1.72
N LYS A 272 27.39 5.30 2.69
CA LYS A 272 28.25 4.14 2.42
C LYS A 272 27.37 3.01 1.86
N PRO A 273 27.81 2.26 0.85
CA PRO A 273 27.03 1.14 0.32
C PRO A 273 26.60 0.13 1.38
N SER A 274 27.41 -0.08 2.42
CA SER A 274 27.11 -0.96 3.56
C SER A 274 26.03 -0.45 4.51
N ASP A 275 25.64 0.81 4.42
CA ASP A 275 24.56 1.42 5.21
C ASP A 275 23.23 1.44 4.44
N VAL A 276 23.26 1.34 3.10
CA VAL A 276 22.05 1.43 2.26
C VAL A 276 21.16 0.20 2.41
N ASN A 277 19.85 0.41 2.54
CA ASN A 277 18.85 -0.63 2.75
C ASN A 277 19.15 -1.53 3.97
N GLN A 278 19.82 -0.99 4.99
CA GLN A 278 20.10 -1.71 6.24
C GLN A 278 19.20 -1.24 7.37
N SER A 279 18.63 -2.20 8.11
CA SER A 279 17.89 -1.89 9.33
C SER A 279 18.81 -1.25 10.38
N PRO A 280 18.38 -0.16 11.04
CA PRO A 280 19.13 0.45 12.15
C PRO A 280 19.00 -0.39 13.44
N CYS A 281 18.08 -1.35 13.45
CA CYS A 281 17.80 -2.24 14.58
C CYS A 281 18.69 -3.49 14.56
N GLN A 282 19.02 -4.00 15.74
CA GLN A 282 19.66 -5.29 15.91
C GLN A 282 18.71 -6.43 15.46
N VAL A 283 19.27 -7.43 14.79
CA VAL A 283 18.51 -8.57 14.25
C VAL A 283 18.00 -9.43 15.42
N GLY A 284 16.72 -9.80 15.38
CA GLY A 284 16.11 -10.70 16.36
C GLY A 284 15.77 -10.08 17.72
N VAL A 285 15.93 -8.77 17.88
CA VAL A 285 15.63 -8.05 19.13
C VAL A 285 14.37 -7.21 18.98
N LEU A 286 13.38 -7.44 19.86
CA LEU A 286 12.09 -6.74 19.88
C LEU A 286 11.73 -6.26 21.28
N PRO A 287 11.27 -4.99 21.46
CA PRO A 287 11.22 -3.93 20.45
C PRO A 287 12.61 -3.58 19.92
N CYS A 288 12.69 -2.79 18.85
CA CYS A 288 13.96 -2.44 18.21
C CYS A 288 14.97 -1.89 19.23
N THR A 289 16.13 -2.54 19.29
CA THR A 289 17.33 -2.00 19.94
C THR A 289 18.27 -1.49 18.85
N PRO A 290 18.71 -0.21 18.89
CA PRO A 290 19.61 0.33 17.88
C PRO A 290 20.95 -0.40 17.79
N LYS A 291 21.51 -0.49 16.58
CA LYS A 291 22.92 -0.82 16.38
C LYS A 291 23.81 0.31 16.93
N PRO A 292 25.06 0.02 17.35
CA PRO A 292 26.00 1.06 17.79
C PRO A 292 26.11 2.21 16.79
N GLY A 293 25.99 3.45 17.26
CA GLY A 293 26.05 4.65 16.42
C GLY A 293 24.77 4.99 15.65
N LYS A 294 23.67 4.23 15.84
CA LYS A 294 22.35 4.56 15.29
C LYS A 294 21.40 5.00 16.42
N THR A 295 20.49 5.90 16.12
CA THR A 295 19.43 6.42 17.01
C THR A 295 18.11 6.53 16.26
N PHE A 296 17.01 6.81 16.96
CA PHE A 296 15.68 7.08 16.36
C PHE A 296 15.61 8.40 15.57
N GLN A 297 16.75 9.02 15.29
CA GLN A 297 16.90 10.23 14.50
C GLN A 297 17.97 10.05 13.42
N THR A 298 18.62 8.88 13.35
CA THR A 298 19.59 8.59 12.31
C THR A 298 18.85 8.21 11.03
N PRO A 299 19.02 8.96 9.92
CA PRO A 299 18.35 8.64 8.66
C PRO A 299 18.72 7.25 8.15
N ASP A 300 17.74 6.58 7.55
CA ASP A 300 17.90 5.28 6.91
C ASP A 300 18.04 5.47 5.39
N PRO A 301 19.26 5.45 4.82
CA PRO A 301 19.43 5.64 3.39
C PRO A 301 18.92 4.42 2.63
N LEU A 302 18.01 4.66 1.69
CA LEU A 302 17.37 3.67 0.85
C LEU A 302 17.71 3.86 -0.62
N THR A 303 17.69 2.75 -1.33
CA THR A 303 17.64 2.71 -2.79
C THR A 303 16.66 1.63 -3.25
N ARG A 304 16.12 1.78 -4.46
CA ARG A 304 15.21 0.80 -5.04
C ARG A 304 16.00 -0.39 -5.59
N VAL A 305 15.65 -1.59 -5.14
CA VAL A 305 16.24 -2.84 -5.65
C VAL A 305 15.39 -3.44 -6.76
N THR A 306 14.06 -3.46 -6.57
CA THR A 306 13.13 -4.03 -7.56
C THR A 306 12.84 -2.99 -8.63
N ALA A 307 13.28 -3.24 -9.86
CA ALA A 307 13.03 -2.34 -10.98
C ALA A 307 11.54 -2.28 -11.35
N ILE A 308 11.06 -1.10 -11.73
CA ILE A 308 9.73 -0.92 -12.30
C ILE A 308 9.74 -1.51 -13.72
N PRO A 309 8.90 -2.52 -14.03
CA PRO A 309 8.84 -3.10 -15.37
C PRO A 309 8.51 -2.04 -16.42
N SER A 310 9.06 -2.15 -17.64
CA SER A 310 8.86 -1.15 -18.71
C SER A 310 7.39 -0.91 -19.06
N ALA A 311 6.57 -1.97 -19.06
CA ALA A 311 5.13 -1.87 -19.28
C ALA A 311 4.42 -1.09 -18.15
N VAL A 312 4.86 -1.26 -16.89
CA VAL A 312 4.34 -0.50 -15.75
C VAL A 312 4.78 0.96 -15.84
N ALA A 313 6.05 1.21 -16.17
CA ALA A 313 6.59 2.55 -16.34
C ALA A 313 5.88 3.34 -17.47
N ALA A 314 5.50 2.67 -18.57
CA ALA A 314 4.72 3.29 -19.63
C ALA A 314 3.33 3.74 -19.14
N VAL A 315 2.64 2.91 -18.35
CA VAL A 315 1.36 3.29 -17.74
C VAL A 315 1.53 4.42 -16.72
N ASN A 316 2.59 4.39 -15.90
CA ASN A 316 2.92 5.50 -14.99
C ASN A 316 3.04 6.82 -15.76
N GLN A 317 3.83 6.85 -16.84
CA GLN A 317 4.00 8.05 -17.66
C GLN A 317 2.68 8.56 -18.24
N GLN A 318 1.84 7.65 -18.74
CA GLN A 318 0.52 8.01 -19.27
C GLN A 318 -0.37 8.64 -18.20
N ILE A 319 -0.48 8.03 -17.02
CA ILE A 319 -1.33 8.52 -15.94
C ILE A 319 -0.77 9.83 -15.35
N GLN A 320 0.54 9.94 -15.16
CA GLN A 320 1.18 11.17 -14.68
C GLN A 320 0.96 12.34 -15.65
N ALA A 321 0.97 12.08 -16.97
CA ALA A 321 0.63 13.08 -17.98
C ALA A 321 -0.86 13.44 -17.95
N GLN A 322 -1.75 12.44 -17.87
CA GLN A 322 -3.20 12.63 -17.81
C GLN A 322 -3.65 13.44 -16.60
N TYR A 323 -3.01 13.24 -15.44
CA TYR A 323 -3.32 13.91 -14.18
C TYR A 323 -2.25 14.95 -13.80
N GLY A 324 -1.59 15.56 -14.78
CA GLY A 324 -0.46 16.48 -14.59
C GLY A 324 -0.75 17.74 -13.76
N SER A 325 -2.02 18.05 -13.51
CA SER A 325 -2.46 19.17 -12.67
C SER A 325 -2.78 18.79 -11.21
N THR A 326 -2.68 17.52 -10.85
CA THR A 326 -2.98 17.02 -9.49
C THR A 326 -1.74 16.42 -8.84
N PHE A 327 -1.85 16.01 -7.56
CA PHE A 327 -0.78 15.32 -6.84
C PHE A 327 -0.39 13.98 -7.49
N VAL A 328 -1.28 13.37 -8.29
CA VAL A 328 -1.10 12.03 -8.89
C VAL A 328 0.19 11.92 -9.70
N LYS A 329 0.61 13.00 -10.38
CA LYS A 329 1.85 12.99 -11.17
C LYS A 329 3.11 12.71 -10.34
N TYR A 330 3.03 12.82 -9.02
CA TYR A 330 4.13 12.58 -8.08
C TYR A 330 4.07 11.20 -7.41
N TYR A 331 3.25 10.31 -7.95
CA TYR A 331 3.19 8.91 -7.54
C TYR A 331 3.50 8.00 -8.73
N GLU A 332 4.05 6.83 -8.43
CA GLU A 332 4.35 5.80 -9.41
C GLU A 332 3.98 4.42 -8.87
N LEU A 333 3.38 3.58 -9.72
CA LEU A 333 3.20 2.16 -9.43
C LEU A 333 4.55 1.47 -9.60
N VAL A 334 4.99 0.71 -8.60
CA VAL A 334 6.18 -0.16 -8.74
C VAL A 334 5.81 -1.43 -9.50
N GLY A 335 4.65 -1.99 -9.17
CA GLY A 335 4.08 -3.15 -9.83
C GLY A 335 2.86 -3.71 -9.11
N THR A 336 2.25 -4.70 -9.75
CA THR A 336 1.12 -5.46 -9.20
C THR A 336 1.49 -6.95 -9.22
N GLN A 337 1.39 -7.61 -8.07
CA GLN A 337 1.58 -9.05 -7.93
C GLN A 337 0.22 -9.76 -7.87
N HIS A 338 0.07 -10.82 -8.67
CA HIS A 338 -1.13 -11.64 -8.77
C HIS A 338 -0.75 -13.13 -8.93
N PRO A 339 -1.67 -14.08 -8.67
CA PRO A 339 -1.46 -15.48 -9.04
C PRO A 339 -1.54 -15.66 -10.57
N ALA A 340 -0.58 -16.37 -11.16
CA ALA A 340 -0.64 -16.77 -12.59
C ALA A 340 -1.67 -17.89 -12.86
N ASP A 341 -1.89 -18.73 -11.86
CA ASP A 341 -2.64 -20.00 -11.88
C ASP A 341 -3.69 -20.04 -10.75
N PRO A 342 -4.55 -19.01 -10.58
CA PRO A 342 -5.44 -18.89 -9.42
C PRO A 342 -6.43 -20.05 -9.25
N GLY A 343 -6.74 -20.77 -10.33
CA GLY A 343 -7.68 -21.89 -10.32
C GLY A 343 -7.02 -23.26 -10.19
N ASP A 344 -5.69 -23.36 -10.03
CA ASP A 344 -5.01 -24.64 -9.93
C ASP A 344 -5.22 -25.26 -8.53
N PRO A 345 -5.97 -26.38 -8.40
CA PRO A 345 -6.14 -27.06 -7.11
C PRO A 345 -4.83 -27.66 -6.57
N GLY A 346 -3.83 -27.90 -7.42
CA GLY A 346 -2.49 -28.35 -7.02
C GLY A 346 -1.65 -27.23 -6.40
N ASN A 347 -2.02 -25.96 -6.62
CA ASN A 347 -1.34 -24.79 -6.09
C ASN A 347 -2.34 -23.76 -5.51
N PRO A 348 -2.97 -24.06 -4.36
CA PRO A 348 -4.00 -23.20 -3.77
C PRO A 348 -3.50 -21.82 -3.31
N LEU A 349 -2.18 -21.61 -3.23
CA LEU A 349 -1.59 -20.31 -2.90
C LEU A 349 -1.36 -19.44 -4.14
N GLY A 350 -1.41 -20.04 -5.33
CA GLY A 350 -1.04 -19.40 -6.59
C GLY A 350 0.45 -19.13 -6.72
N THR A 351 0.93 -19.10 -7.95
CA THR A 351 2.28 -18.76 -8.37
C THR A 351 2.40 -17.23 -8.45
N PRO A 352 3.21 -16.58 -7.59
CA PRO A 352 3.34 -15.13 -7.59
C PRO A 352 3.90 -14.58 -8.90
N THR A 353 3.19 -13.65 -9.52
CA THR A 353 3.59 -13.01 -10.77
C THR A 353 3.50 -11.48 -10.63
N PRO A 354 4.62 -10.74 -10.71
CA PRO A 354 6.00 -11.24 -10.74
C PRO A 354 6.38 -11.92 -9.41
N ASN A 355 7.47 -12.71 -9.40
CA ASN A 355 7.93 -13.42 -8.20
C ASN A 355 8.27 -12.48 -7.03
N LEU A 356 8.89 -11.33 -7.34
CA LEU A 356 9.32 -10.34 -6.37
C LEU A 356 8.56 -9.03 -6.59
N LEU A 357 8.16 -8.41 -5.48
CA LEU A 357 7.58 -7.07 -5.45
C LEU A 357 7.93 -6.43 -4.11
N ALA A 358 8.45 -5.20 -4.15
CA ALA A 358 8.91 -4.49 -2.96
C ALA A 358 8.68 -2.99 -3.12
N ASN A 359 8.24 -2.35 -2.05
CA ASN A 359 8.18 -0.91 -1.89
C ASN A 359 9.31 -0.45 -0.98
N VAL A 360 10.03 0.61 -1.34
CA VAL A 360 11.17 1.10 -0.55
C VAL A 360 10.78 1.47 0.87
N THR A 361 9.56 1.95 1.11
CA THR A 361 9.11 2.34 2.47
C THR A 361 8.46 1.20 3.25
N MET A 362 7.93 0.17 2.59
CA MET A 362 7.28 -0.97 3.27
C MET A 362 8.24 -2.12 3.51
N GLU A 363 8.98 -2.53 2.48
CA GLU A 363 9.92 -3.66 2.51
C GLU A 363 11.39 -3.20 2.47
N SER A 364 11.67 -2.01 3.02
CA SER A 364 12.96 -1.30 2.92
C SER A 364 14.21 -2.17 3.02
N TYR A 365 14.19 -3.14 3.94
CA TYR A 365 15.34 -3.98 4.30
C TYR A 365 15.26 -5.42 3.77
N LEU A 366 14.20 -5.76 3.04
CA LEU A 366 13.93 -7.10 2.50
C LEU A 366 13.56 -7.07 1.01
N GLN A 367 13.78 -5.94 0.33
CA GLN A 367 13.44 -5.77 -1.10
C GLN A 367 13.93 -6.92 -2.00
N PRO A 368 15.18 -7.45 -1.87
CA PRO A 368 15.67 -8.51 -2.74
C PRO A 368 14.92 -9.84 -2.63
N THR A 369 14.18 -10.07 -1.54
CA THR A 369 13.47 -11.34 -1.27
C THR A 369 11.97 -11.14 -1.03
N SER A 370 11.47 -9.91 -1.20
CA SER A 370 10.08 -9.59 -0.89
C SER A 370 9.11 -10.14 -1.93
N SER A 371 8.07 -10.82 -1.44
CA SER A 371 6.91 -11.25 -2.21
C SER A 371 5.66 -11.09 -1.36
N CYS A 372 4.72 -10.26 -1.81
CA CYS A 372 3.49 -9.96 -1.09
C CYS A 372 2.66 -11.22 -0.89
N MET A 373 2.44 -12.01 -1.95
CA MET A 373 1.75 -13.29 -1.92
C MET A 373 2.39 -14.27 -0.96
N ALA A 374 3.71 -14.47 -1.05
CA ALA A 374 4.40 -15.42 -0.19
C ALA A 374 4.29 -15.00 1.28
N CYS A 375 4.51 -13.72 1.59
CA CYS A 375 4.39 -13.19 2.94
C CYS A 375 2.95 -13.32 3.47
N HIS A 376 1.97 -12.84 2.71
CA HIS A 376 0.56 -12.86 3.11
C HIS A 376 0.00 -14.29 3.18
N SER A 377 0.53 -15.26 2.43
CA SER A 377 0.12 -16.68 2.54
C SER A 377 0.38 -17.26 3.94
N THR A 378 1.28 -16.63 4.71
CA THR A 378 1.60 -17.05 6.07
C THR A 378 0.58 -16.56 7.09
N ALA A 379 -0.28 -15.60 6.75
CA ALA A 379 -1.15 -14.91 7.70
C ALA A 379 -2.06 -15.87 8.49
N VAL A 380 -2.05 -15.67 9.80
CA VAL A 380 -2.86 -16.39 10.80
C VAL A 380 -3.32 -15.39 11.86
N SER A 381 -4.43 -15.70 12.53
CA SER A 381 -4.85 -14.95 13.73
C SER A 381 -4.18 -15.51 14.97
N GLY A 382 -3.27 -14.75 15.59
CA GLY A 382 -2.66 -15.09 16.88
C GLY A 382 -2.15 -16.54 16.97
N PRO A 383 -2.65 -17.37 17.92
CA PRO A 383 -2.27 -18.78 18.05
C PRO A 383 -2.98 -19.74 17.07
N SER A 384 -3.80 -19.23 16.14
CA SER A 384 -4.52 -20.09 15.19
C SER A 384 -3.55 -20.84 14.28
N ARG A 385 -3.85 -22.12 14.05
CA ARG A 385 -3.17 -22.95 13.04
C ARG A 385 -3.76 -22.79 11.64
N TYR A 386 -4.88 -22.09 11.51
CA TYR A 386 -5.60 -21.90 10.25
C TYR A 386 -5.25 -20.55 9.62
N LYS A 387 -5.13 -20.53 8.30
CA LYS A 387 -4.81 -19.31 7.54
C LYS A 387 -5.98 -18.34 7.56
N SER A 388 -5.66 -17.05 7.51
CA SER A 388 -6.62 -15.95 7.54
C SER A 388 -6.87 -15.34 6.16
N ASP A 389 -6.94 -16.18 5.12
CA ASP A 389 -7.16 -15.75 3.72
C ASP A 389 -6.30 -14.57 3.30
N PHE A 390 -4.98 -14.71 3.47
CA PHE A 390 -3.98 -13.70 3.14
C PHE A 390 -4.07 -12.36 3.93
N SER A 391 -5.01 -12.22 4.87
CA SER A 391 -5.17 -10.99 5.66
C SER A 391 -4.44 -11.06 7.00
N PHE A 392 -3.63 -10.04 7.28
CA PHE A 392 -3.01 -9.85 8.60
C PHE A 392 -3.88 -9.05 9.57
N LEU A 393 -5.07 -8.57 9.18
CA LEU A 393 -5.91 -7.72 10.05
C LEU A 393 -6.18 -8.35 11.41
N PHE A 394 -6.43 -9.66 11.46
CA PHE A 394 -6.87 -10.33 12.69
C PHE A 394 -5.80 -10.42 13.78
N ILE A 395 -4.52 -10.16 13.48
CA ILE A 395 -3.48 -10.07 14.52
C ILE A 395 -3.73 -8.91 15.50
N HIS A 396 -4.59 -7.96 15.13
CA HIS A 396 -5.00 -6.83 15.95
C HIS A 396 -6.17 -7.15 16.88
N ALA A 397 -6.85 -8.29 16.69
CA ALA A 397 -7.97 -8.69 17.54
C ALA A 397 -7.51 -8.92 18.99
N GLN A 398 -8.32 -8.45 19.94
CA GLN A 398 -8.08 -8.64 21.38
C GLN A 398 -9.12 -9.59 21.96
N ALA A 399 -8.79 -10.28 23.05
CA ALA A 399 -9.75 -11.06 23.80
C ALA A 399 -10.61 -10.13 24.69
N PRO A 400 -11.85 -10.52 25.04
CA PRO A 400 -12.62 -9.85 26.07
C PRO A 400 -11.85 -9.80 27.38
N LYS A 401 -12.09 -8.77 28.19
CA LYS A 401 -11.54 -8.69 29.55
C LYS A 401 -12.01 -9.94 30.32
N SER A 402 -11.08 -10.74 30.82
CA SER A 402 -11.41 -11.83 31.74
C SER A 402 -12.06 -11.22 32.98
N GLY A 403 -13.32 -11.55 33.23
CA GLY A 403 -14.00 -11.18 34.48
C GLY A 403 -13.25 -11.82 35.65
N HIS A 404 -12.87 -11.00 36.63
CA HIS A 404 -12.58 -11.47 37.98
C HIS A 404 -13.88 -11.48 38.78
#